data_AF-A0AAF0UI16-F1
#
_entry.id   AF-A0AAF0UI16-F1
#
_cell.length_a   1.000
_cell.length_b   1.000
_cell.length_c   1.000
_cell.angle_alpha   90.00
_cell.angle_beta   90.00
_cell.angle_gamma   90.00
#
_symmetry.space_group_name_H-M   'P 1'
#
loop_
_entity.id
_entity.type
_entity.pdbx_description
1 polymer ?
#
loop_
_entity_poly.entity_id
_entity_poly.type
_entity_poly.pdbx_seq_one_letter_code
_entity_poly.pdbx_strand_id
1 'polypeptide(L)' 'MLEQGWKCRKKEKRWRIVPACMWWTIRKERNQRCFEGKHNNIQKIKTNCLGLYYFWCKQVVIGDAENVFNIIDCN' A
#
# COMPACT_ATOMS: atom_id res chain seq x y z
N MET A 1 -23.29 -0.77 -20.64
CA MET A 1 -23.47 -0.11 -19.32
C MET A 1 -22.87 -0.89 -18.13
N LEU A 2 -22.67 -2.22 -18.21
CA LEU A 2 -22.15 -3.03 -17.10
C LEU A 2 -20.63 -2.92 -16.84
N GLU A 3 -19.82 -2.56 -17.83
CA GLU A 3 -18.35 -2.45 -17.66
C GLU A 3 -17.90 -1.28 -16.78
N GLN A 4 -18.70 -0.21 -16.70
CA GLN A 4 -18.36 0.99 -15.93
C GLN A 4 -18.45 0.73 -14.40
N GLY A 5 -19.40 -0.11 -13.97
CA GLY A 5 -19.59 -0.47 -12.56
C GLY A 5 -18.48 -1.35 -11.99
N TRP A 6 -17.88 -2.22 -12.81
CA TRP A 6 -16.74 -3.07 -12.40
C TRP A 6 -15.45 -2.26 -12.22
N LYS A 7 -15.17 -1.30 -13.13
CA LYS A 7 -14.02 -0.40 -13.02
C LYS A 7 -14.09 0.49 -11.78
N CYS A 8 -15.28 0.96 -11.39
CA CYS A 8 -15.45 1.78 -10.20
C CYS A 8 -15.18 1.00 -8.90
N ARG A 9 -15.72 -0.22 -8.76
CA ARG A 9 -15.46 -1.10 -7.60
C ARG A 9 -13.98 -1.48 -7.45
N LYS A 10 -13.27 -1.72 -8.56
CA LYS A 10 -11.82 -1.97 -8.51
C LYS A 10 -11.00 -0.74 -8.11
N LYS A 11 -11.41 0.46 -8.52
CA LYS A 11 -10.76 1.71 -8.10
C LYS A 11 -10.92 1.91 -6.59
N GLU A 12 -12.13 1.75 -6.07
CA GLU A 12 -12.44 1.88 -4.65
C GLU A 12 -11.61 0.94 -3.76
N LYS A 13 -11.48 -0.35 -4.16
CA LYS A 13 -10.61 -1.32 -3.47
C LYS A 13 -9.13 -0.89 -3.43
N ARG A 14 -8.60 -0.28 -4.50
CA ARG A 14 -7.21 0.17 -4.56
C ARG A 14 -6.93 1.36 -3.63
N TRP A 15 -7.89 2.27 -3.51
CA TRP A 15 -7.75 3.44 -2.62
C TRP A 15 -7.64 3.04 -1.14
N ARG A 16 -8.22 1.92 -0.72
CA ARG A 16 -8.10 1.40 0.66
C ARG A 16 -6.66 1.06 1.07
N ILE A 17 -5.77 0.79 0.12
CA ILE A 17 -4.37 0.41 0.37
C ILE A 17 -3.49 1.64 0.64
N VAL A 18 -3.90 2.81 0.16
CA VAL A 18 -3.11 4.04 0.23
C VAL A 18 -2.78 4.44 1.67
N PRO A 19 -3.75 4.48 2.62
CA PRO A 19 -3.45 4.80 4.02
C PRO A 19 -2.47 3.81 4.66
N ALA A 20 -2.61 2.51 4.38
CA ALA A 20 -1.70 1.48 4.89
C ALA A 20 -0.26 1.68 4.38
N CYS A 21 -0.10 2.02 3.09
CA CYS A 21 1.21 2.28 2.50
C CYS A 21 1.88 3.54 3.10
N MET A 22 1.10 4.60 3.30
CA MET A 22 1.59 5.82 3.95
C MET A 22 2.03 5.53 5.39
N TRP A 23 1.15 4.88 6.17
CA TRP A 23 1.43 4.52 7.57
C TRP A 23 2.68 3.68 7.71
N TRP A 24 2.81 2.62 6.91
CA TRP A 24 3.97 1.74 6.94
C TRP A 24 5.26 2.47 6.56
N THR A 25 5.22 3.31 5.53
CA THR A 25 6.40 4.07 5.08
C THR A 25 6.87 5.06 6.15
N ILE A 26 5.92 5.77 6.78
CA ILE A 26 6.23 6.73 7.86
C ILE A 26 6.77 6.00 9.10
N ARG A 27 6.14 4.90 9.52
CA ARG A 27 6.59 4.10 10.66
C ARG A 27 8.01 3.57 10.43
N LYS A 28 8.29 3.05 9.24
CA LYS A 28 9.63 2.57 8.87
C LYS A 28 10.66 3.70 8.92
N GLU A 29 10.37 4.85 8.31
CA GLU A 29 11.29 6.00 8.33
C GLU A 29 11.55 6.49 9.75
N ARG A 30 10.53 6.59 10.60
CA ARG A 30 10.68 6.98 12.01
C ARG A 30 11.57 5.99 12.76
N ASN A 31 11.34 4.69 12.58
CA ASN A 31 12.17 3.68 13.22
C ASN A 31 13.62 3.74 12.72
N GLN A 32 13.84 3.95 11.43
CA GLN A 32 15.20 4.09 10.87
C GLN A 32 15.93 5.32 11.41
N ARG A 33 15.23 6.44 11.62
CA ARG A 33 15.82 7.64 12.23
C ARG A 33 16.16 7.44 13.69
N CYS A 34 15.24 6.85 14.47
CA CYS A 34 15.40 6.68 15.91
C CYS A 34 16.40 5.58 16.28
N PHE A 35 16.41 4.45 15.56
CA PHE A 35 17.19 3.26 15.95
C PHE A 35 18.42 3.02 15.07
N GLU A 36 18.42 3.49 13.82
CA GLU A 36 19.54 3.28 12.88
C GLU A 36 20.29 4.58 12.54
N GLY A 37 19.82 5.74 13.01
CA GLY A 37 20.38 7.06 12.66
C GLY A 37 20.28 7.42 11.17
N LYS A 38 19.51 6.65 10.38
CA LYS A 38 19.42 6.83 8.93
C LYS A 38 18.36 7.86 8.59
N HIS A 39 18.75 8.86 7.81
CA HIS A 39 17.86 9.89 7.31
C HIS A 39 17.71 9.75 5.79
N ASN A 40 16.53 9.31 5.34
CA ASN A 40 16.23 9.32 3.91
C ASN A 40 15.70 10.70 3.51
N ASN A 41 16.10 11.15 2.32
CA ASN A 41 15.52 12.33 1.72
C ASN A 41 14.04 12.08 1.35
N ILE A 42 13.27 13.17 1.18
CA ILE A 42 11.84 13.08 0.91
C ILE A 42 11.53 12.35 -0.41
N GLN A 43 12.41 12.43 -1.41
CA GLN A 43 12.24 11.72 -2.68
C GLN A 43 12.30 10.20 -2.49
N LYS A 44 13.28 9.72 -1.72
CA LYS A 44 13.43 8.30 -1.39
C LYS A 44 12.25 7.78 -0.57
N ILE A 45 11.74 8.58 0.36
CA ILE A 45 10.52 8.25 1.12
C ILE A 45 9.32 8.11 0.18
N LYS A 46 9.15 9.04 -0.77
CA LYS A 46 8.08 8.97 -1.80
C LYS A 46 8.23 7.72 -2.68
N THR A 47 9.44 7.42 -3.15
CA THR A 47 9.71 6.22 -3.95
C THR A 47 9.43 4.93 -3.19
N ASN A 48 9.80 4.87 -1.91
CA ASN A 48 9.49 3.72 -1.05
C ASN A 48 7.96 3.53 -0.88
N CYS A 49 7.22 4.62 -0.65
CA CYS A 49 5.77 4.57 -0.54
C CYS A 49 5.11 4.10 -1.85
N LEU A 50 5.58 4.60 -2.99
CA LEU A 50 5.05 4.22 -4.30
C LEU A 50 5.38 2.76 -4.64
N GLY A 51 6.60 2.31 -4.35
CA GLY A 51 7.01 0.92 -4.52
C GLY A 51 6.17 -0.04 -3.68
N LEU A 52 5.90 0.32 -2.42
CA LEU A 52 5.02 -0.44 -1.53
C LEU A 52 3.59 -0.48 -2.08
N TYR A 53 3.05 0.67 -2.51
CA TYR A 53 1.72 0.74 -3.11
C TYR A 53 1.61 -0.11 -4.38
N TYR A 54 2.62 -0.07 -5.26
CA TYR A 54 2.63 -0.87 -6.48
C TYR A 54 2.71 -2.37 -6.18
N PHE A 55 3.54 -2.77 -5.20
CA PHE A 55 3.62 -4.15 -4.73
C PHE A 55 2.25 -4.65 -4.25
N TRP A 56 1.57 -3.90 -3.39
CA TRP A 56 0.25 -4.28 -2.89
C TRP A 56 -0.84 -4.22 -3.95
N CYS A 57 -0.79 -3.25 -4.88
CA CYS A 57 -1.72 -3.22 -6.01
C CYS A 57 -1.54 -4.46 -6.91
N LYS A 58 -0.31 -4.90 -7.15
CA LYS A 58 -0.02 -6.12 -7.91
C LYS A 58 -0.49 -7.37 -7.15
N GLN A 59 -0.25 -7.41 -5.84
CA GLN A 59 -0.72 -8.50 -4.98
C GLN A 59 -2.25 -8.55 -4.89
N VAL A 60 -2.96 -7.42 -4.86
CA VAL A 60 -4.44 -7.41 -4.91
C VAL A 60 -4.96 -7.83 -6.28
N VAL A 61 -4.23 -7.57 -7.37
CA VAL A 61 -4.61 -8.08 -8.70
C VAL A 61 -4.41 -9.59 -8.80
N ILE A 62 -3.37 -10.14 -8.18
CA ILE A 62 -3.09 -11.59 -8.16
C ILE A 62 -3.99 -12.31 -7.14
N GLY A 63 -4.20 -11.70 -5.97
CA GLY A 63 -4.98 -12.22 -4.84
C GLY A 63 -6.46 -11.87 -4.86
N ASP A 64 -6.98 -11.15 -5.87
CA ASP A 64 -8.41 -11.20 -6.21
C ASP A 64 -8.80 -12.62 -6.71
N ALA A 65 -7.82 -13.51 -6.97
CA ALA A 65 -8.06 -14.95 -7.08
C ALA A 65 -8.38 -15.59 -5.71
N GLU A 66 -7.69 -15.19 -4.62
CA GLU A 66 -7.90 -15.73 -3.28
C GLU A 66 -7.56 -14.70 -2.17
N ASN A 67 -8.58 -14.00 -1.67
CA ASN A 67 -8.73 -13.65 -0.24
C ASN A 67 -7.64 -12.86 0.52
N VAL A 68 -6.98 -11.86 -0.09
CA VAL A 68 -5.97 -11.02 0.62
C VAL A 68 -6.55 -10.13 1.73
N PHE A 69 -7.84 -9.78 1.69
CA PHE A 69 -8.45 -8.89 2.68
C PHE A 69 -8.59 -9.51 4.08
N ASN A 70 -8.68 -10.83 4.20
CA ASN A 70 -8.82 -11.49 5.50
C ASN A 70 -7.53 -11.49 6.34
N ILE A 71 -6.38 -11.12 5.75
CA ILE A 71 -5.08 -11.13 6.44
C ILE A 71 -4.80 -9.78 7.11
N ILE A 72 -5.35 -8.68 6.58
CA ILE A 72 -5.08 -7.33 7.09
C ILE A 72 -6.00 -6.97 8.27
N ASP A 73 -7.19 -7.57 8.32
CA ASP A 73 -8.17 -7.37 9.41
C ASP A 73 -7.98 -8.35 10.59
N CYS A 74 -6.96 -9.23 10.55
CA CYS A 74 -6.57 -10.10 11.66
C CYS A 74 -5.29 -9.59 12.36
N ASN A 75 -5.39 -8.44 13.04
CA ASN A 75 -4.41 -8.03 14.05
C ASN A 75 -5.08 -7.12 15.09
#